data_AF-A0A944EWB3-F1
#
_entry.id   AF-A0A944EWB3-F1
#
_cell.length_a   1.000
_cell.length_b   1.000
_cell.length_c   1.000
_cell.angle_alpha   90.00
_cell.angle_beta   90.00
_cell.angle_gamma   90.00
#
_symmetry.space_group_name_H-M   'P 1'
#
loop_
_entity.id
_entity.type
_entity.pdbx_description
1 polymer ?
#
loop_
_entity_poly.entity_id
_entity_poly.type
_entity_poly.pdbx_seq_one_letter_code
_entity_poly.pdbx_strand_id
1 'polypeptide(L)' 'MEIRLSVGRTGQCWDNALAESFFATIKRELPNTSPWPSRAAARTAIFDFIEGWYNLHRLHSSLGYRSPAEYETALAA' A
#
# COMPACT_ATOMS: atom_id res chain seq x y z
N MET A 1 9.81 -10.69 -22.94
CA MET A 1 9.85 -10.53 -21.48
C MET A 1 8.84 -11.52 -20.90
N GLU A 2 9.33 -12.64 -20.37
CA GLU A 2 8.48 -13.68 -19.77
C GLU A 2 8.23 -13.31 -18.29
N ILE A 3 6.96 -13.22 -17.91
CA ILE A 3 6.56 -12.91 -16.52
C ILE A 3 6.20 -14.23 -15.85
N ARG A 4 6.99 -14.63 -14.84
CA ARG A 4 6.70 -15.82 -14.05
C ARG A 4 5.62 -15.49 -13.01
N LEU A 5 4.47 -16.16 -13.09
CA LEU A 5 3.44 -16.08 -12.06
C LEU A 5 3.95 -16.70 -10.76
N SER A 6 3.95 -15.91 -9.69
CA SER A 6 4.21 -16.39 -8.33
C SER A 6 2.86 -16.50 -7.61
N VAL A 7 2.40 -17.73 -7.38
CA VAL A 7 1.20 -17.99 -6.59
C VAL A 7 1.62 -18.61 -5.26
N GLY A 8 1.09 -18.07 -4.16
CA GLY A 8 1.31 -18.61 -2.83
C GLY A 8 0.75 -20.02 -2.70
N ARG A 9 1.30 -20.82 -1.78
CA ARG A 9 0.78 -22.18 -1.54
C ARG A 9 -0.48 -22.09 -0.68
N THR A 10 -1.51 -22.87 -1.00
CA THR A 10 -2.69 -23.03 -0.14
C THR A 10 -2.28 -23.35 1.31
N GLY A 11 -2.77 -22.55 2.26
CA GLY A 11 -2.47 -22.70 3.69
C GLY A 11 -1.25 -21.92 4.19
N GLN A 12 -0.56 -21.15 3.36
CA GLN A 12 0.50 -20.23 3.80
C GLN A 12 -0.05 -18.80 3.95
N CYS A 13 -0.34 -18.39 5.19
CA CYS A 13 -0.90 -17.07 5.47
C CYS A 13 0.09 -15.92 5.23
N TRP A 14 1.40 -16.19 5.31
CA TRP A 14 2.45 -15.19 5.13
C TRP A 14 2.47 -14.58 3.72
N ASP A 15 2.09 -15.37 2.70
CA ASP A 15 2.04 -14.91 1.31
C ASP A 15 1.05 -13.75 1.12
N ASN A 16 -0.04 -13.75 1.90
CA ASN A 16 -1.08 -12.70 1.84
C ASN A 16 -0.93 -11.63 2.94
N ALA A 17 -0.20 -11.93 4.02
CA ALA A 17 -0.10 -11.06 5.20
C ALA A 17 0.34 -9.62 4.87
N LEU A 18 1.27 -9.46 3.91
CA LEU A 18 1.72 -8.14 3.45
C LEU A 18 0.59 -7.36 2.77
N ALA A 19 -0.14 -8.01 1.87
CA ALA A 19 -1.27 -7.40 1.18
C ALA A 19 -2.40 -7.05 2.17
N GLU A 20 -2.71 -7.95 3.10
CA GLU A 20 -3.71 -7.71 4.15
C GLU A 20 -3.35 -6.52 5.04
N SER A 21 -2.09 -6.42 5.46
CA SER A 21 -1.60 -5.29 6.26
C SER A 21 -1.74 -3.96 5.50
N PHE A 22 -1.42 -3.95 4.21
CA PHE A 22 -1.60 -2.79 3.36
C PHE A 22 -3.08 -2.38 3.22
N PHE A 23 -3.98 -3.33 2.94
CA PHE A 23 -5.40 -3.03 2.83
C PHE A 23 -6.03 -2.57 4.16
N ALA A 24 -5.57 -3.12 5.28
CA ALA A 24 -5.98 -2.64 6.61
C ALA A 24 -5.53 -1.18 6.82
N THR A 25 -4.32 -0.84 6.37
CA THR A 25 -3.78 0.52 6.44
C THR A 25 -4.62 1.51 5.63
N ILE A 26 -4.94 1.19 4.36
CA ILE A 26 -5.81 2.04 3.54
C ILE A 26 -7.15 2.28 4.25
N LYS A 27 -7.82 1.22 4.71
CA LYS A 27 -9.14 1.35 5.35
C LYS A 27 -9.10 2.17 6.65
N ARG A 28 -7.97 2.17 7.34
CA ARG A 28 -7.80 2.89 8.61
C ARG A 28 -7.47 4.36 8.40
N GLU A 29 -6.61 4.66 7.43
CA GLU A 29 -6.00 5.98 7.27
C GLU A 29 -6.65 6.80 6.15
N LEU A 30 -7.29 6.16 5.16
CA LEU A 30 -8.11 6.86 4.18
C LEU A 30 -9.43 7.29 4.84
N PRO A 31 -9.68 8.60 5.03
CA PRO A 31 -10.88 9.08 5.69
C PRO A 31 -12.11 8.67 4.88
N ASN A 32 -13.02 7.93 5.50
CA ASN A 32 -14.29 7.53 4.90
C ASN A 32 -15.43 7.72 5.92
N THR A 33 -15.53 8.92 6.49
CA THR A 33 -16.56 9.27 7.47
C THR A 33 -17.97 9.36 6.85
N SER A 34 -18.06 9.38 5.52
CA SER A 34 -19.31 9.40 4.74
C SER A 34 -19.15 8.51 3.51
N PRO A 35 -20.23 7.87 3.00
CA PRO A 35 -20.17 7.07 1.79
C PRO A 35 -19.58 7.85 0.60
N TRP A 36 -18.76 7.18 -0.20
CA TRP A 36 -18.25 7.76 -1.43
C TRP A 36 -19.39 8.08 -2.41
N PRO A 37 -19.39 9.27 -3.03
CA PRO A 37 -20.45 9.68 -3.96
C PRO A 37 -20.45 8.87 -5.26
N SER A 38 -19.32 8.24 -5.62
CA SER A 38 -19.23 7.34 -6.77
C SER A 38 -18.01 6.40 -6.65
N ARG A 39 -18.02 5.32 -7.44
CA ARG A 39 -16.85 4.44 -7.59
C ARG A 39 -15.64 5.17 -8.17
N ALA A 40 -15.85 6.16 -9.03
CA ALA A 40 -14.77 6.96 -9.59
C ALA A 40 -14.10 7.82 -8.50
N ALA A 41 -14.89 8.47 -7.64
CA ALA A 41 -14.38 9.25 -6.52
C ALA A 41 -13.55 8.38 -5.55
N ALA A 42 -14.04 7.18 -5.22
CA ALA A 42 -13.28 6.25 -4.39
C ALA A 42 -11.95 5.82 -5.04
N ARG A 43 -11.93 5.57 -6.36
CA ARG A 43 -10.70 5.23 -7.09
C ARG A 43 -9.69 6.37 -7.07
N THR A 44 -10.13 7.61 -7.27
CA THR A 44 -9.25 8.79 -7.19
C THR A 44 -8.69 8.94 -5.78
N ALA A 45 -9.53 8.84 -4.74
CA ALA A 45 -9.07 8.93 -3.36
C ALA A 45 -8.05 7.84 -3.00
N ILE A 46 -8.24 6.60 -3.47
CA ILE A 46 -7.27 5.51 -3.30
C ILE A 46 -5.96 5.83 -4.03
N PHE A 47 -6.03 6.33 -5.27
CA PHE A 47 -4.84 6.70 -6.03
C PHE A 47 -4.04 7.80 -5.33
N ASP A 48 -4.71 8.88 -4.93
CA ASP A 48 -4.08 10.01 -4.21
C ASP A 48 -3.49 9.57 -2.87
N PHE A 49 -4.16 8.63 -2.18
CA PHE A 49 -3.62 8.04 -0.97
C PHE A 49 -2.33 7.26 -1.23
N ILE A 50 -2.30 6.42 -2.27
CA ILE A 50 -1.14 5.58 -2.55
C ILE A 50 0.04 6.42 -3.05
N GLU A 51 -0.18 7.19 -4.11
CA GLU A 51 0.89 7.91 -4.82
C GLU A 51 1.20 9.26 -4.18
N GLY A 52 0.21 9.95 -3.64
CA GLY A 52 0.38 11.27 -3.03
C GLY A 52 0.84 11.23 -1.58
N TRP A 53 0.49 10.17 -0.82
CA TRP A 53 0.74 10.13 0.62
C TRP A 53 1.51 8.88 1.08
N TYR A 54 1.03 7.68 0.80
CA TYR A 54 1.61 6.44 1.31
C TYR A 54 3.04 6.24 0.84
N ASN A 55 3.29 6.28 -0.47
CA ASN A 55 4.62 6.04 -1.02
C ASN A 55 5.61 7.16 -0.69
N LEU A 56 5.14 8.41 -0.67
CA LEU A 56 6.00 9.60 -0.57
C LEU A 56 6.23 10.10 0.86
N HIS A 57 5.26 9.92 1.77
CA HIS A 57 5.25 10.65 3.04
C HIS A 57 4.99 9.75 4.26
N ARG A 58 4.31 8.62 4.10
CA ARG A 58 3.93 7.78 5.25
C ARG A 58 5.15 7.11 5.85
N LEU A 59 5.44 7.37 7.11
CA LEU A 59 6.58 6.76 7.81
C LEU A 59 6.26 5.34 8.28
N HIS A 60 7.21 4.43 8.05
CA HIS A 60 7.12 3.04 8.52
C HIS A 60 8.21 2.77 9.57
N SER A 61 7.81 2.32 10.76
CA SER A 61 8.76 1.94 11.82
C SER A 61 9.70 0.81 11.38
N SER A 62 9.21 -0.13 10.58
CA SER A 62 10.01 -1.20 9.97
C SER A 62 11.05 -0.71 8.97
N LEU A 63 10.89 0.50 8.43
CA LEU A 63 11.83 1.15 7.50
C LEU A 63 12.73 2.16 8.21
N GLY A 64 12.79 2.14 9.55
CA GLY A 64 13.55 3.13 10.32
C GLY A 64 12.92 4.51 10.30
N TYR A 65 11.59 4.59 10.29
CA TYR A 65 10.81 5.83 10.19
C TYR A 65 11.11 6.62 8.91
N ARG A 66 11.19 5.91 7.78
CA ARG A 66 11.27 6.48 6.43
C ARG A 66 9.99 6.17 5.66
N SER A 67 9.71 6.96 4.64
CA SER A 67 8.72 6.61 3.63
C SER A 67 9.22 5.49 2.71
N PRO A 68 8.31 4.75 2.04
CA PRO A 68 8.70 3.76 1.04
C PRO A 68 9.62 4.33 -0.04
N ALA A 69 9.31 5.52 -0.58
CA ALA A 69 10.13 6.14 -1.63
C ALA A 69 11.54 6.52 -1.13
N GLU A 70 11.65 7.06 0.08
CA GLU A 70 12.96 7.36 0.69
C GLU A 70 13.77 6.08 0.96
N TYR A 71 13.11 5.02 1.42
CA TYR A 71 13.76 3.74 1.68
C TYR A 71 14.31 3.13 0.38
N GLU A 72 13.51 3.08 -0.69
CA GLU A 72 13.94 2.58 -2.00
C GLU A 72 15.06 3.43 -2.61
N THR A 73 14.96 4.77 -2.49
CA THR A 73 16.01 5.68 -2.97
C THR A 73 17.33 5.46 -2.22
N ALA A 74 17.29 5.24 -0.91
CA ALA A 74 18.46 4.96 -0.10
C ALA A 74 19.05 3.56 -0.35
N LEU A 75 18.24 2.59 -0.77
CA LEU A 75 18.69 1.24 -1.14
C LEU A 75 19.35 1.21 -2.53
N ALA A 76 18.91 2.09 -3.43
CA ALA A 76 19.43 2.21 -4.79
C ALA A 76 20.73 3.03 -4.92
N ALA A 77 21.20 3.64 -3.82
CA ALA A 77 22.43 4.44 -3.74
C ALA A 77 23.62 3.60 -3.27
#